data_AF-A0A974YQ92-F1
#
_entry.id   AF-A0A974YQ92-F1
#
_cell.length_a   1.000
_cell.length_b   1.000
_cell.length_c   1.000
_cell.angle_alpha   90.00
_cell.angle_beta   90.00
_cell.angle_gamma   90.00
#
_symmetry.space_group_name_H-M   'P 1'
#
loop_
_entity.id
_entity.type
_entity.pdbx_description
1 polymer ?
#
loop_
_entity_poly.entity_id
_entity_poly.type
_entity_poly.pdbx_seq_one_letter_code
_entity_poly.pdbx_strand_id
1 'polypeptide(L)'
;MPHRESSYLPEDSFPEVSTLSTSDALLDAIHAYRSGLADFIENAPEDDDEANAYADTTYCGPMLLLEGWSAPAASRGSALAALKLACDAHAAGDRGLVGPMILAALGYFEGGR
;
A
#
# COMPACT_ATOMS: atom_id res chain seq x y z
N MET A 1 48.91 -18.76 -30.64
CA MET A 1 48.19 -17.61 -30.06
C MET A 1 46.88 -17.46 -30.80
N PRO A 2 45.76 -18.06 -30.36
CA PRO A 2 44.45 -17.77 -30.93
C PRO A 2 43.80 -16.61 -30.18
N HIS A 3 43.36 -15.61 -30.94
CA HIS A 3 42.63 -14.45 -30.47
C HIS A 3 41.23 -14.85 -30.00
N ARG A 4 40.84 -14.33 -28.83
CA ARG A 4 39.56 -14.50 -28.15
C ARG A 4 38.38 -14.28 -29.10
N GLU A 5 37.47 -15.25 -29.13
CA GLU A 5 36.09 -15.05 -29.57
C GLU A 5 35.42 -14.07 -28.60
N SER A 6 34.92 -12.97 -29.16
CA SER A 6 34.12 -11.97 -28.46
C SER A 6 32.70 -12.53 -28.32
N SER A 7 32.43 -13.18 -27.19
CA SER A 7 31.08 -13.54 -26.78
C SER A 7 30.34 -12.27 -26.34
N TYR A 8 29.66 -11.63 -27.29
CA TYR A 8 28.65 -10.61 -27.00
C TYR A 8 27.40 -11.32 -26.46
N LEU A 9 27.29 -11.36 -25.13
CA LEU A 9 26.02 -11.70 -24.47
C LEU A 9 25.09 -10.50 -24.65
N PRO A 10 23.87 -10.65 -25.18
CA PRO A 10 22.90 -9.56 -25.12
C PRO A 10 22.56 -9.31 -23.65
N GLU A 11 22.78 -8.06 -23.22
CA GLU A 11 22.38 -7.51 -21.93
C GLU A 11 20.84 -7.39 -21.86
N ASP A 12 20.16 -8.52 -21.84
CA ASP A 12 18.72 -8.60 -21.52
C ASP A 12 18.50 -9.33 -20.19
N SER A 13 19.49 -9.26 -19.30
CA SER A 13 19.27 -9.52 -17.87
C SER A 13 18.78 -8.24 -17.20
N PHE A 14 17.70 -7.66 -17.70
CA PHE A 14 16.90 -6.78 -16.86
C PHE A 14 16.45 -7.63 -15.68
N PRO A 15 16.67 -7.21 -14.42
CA PRO A 15 16.05 -7.90 -13.31
C PRO A 15 14.56 -7.94 -13.64
N GLU A 16 13.99 -9.15 -13.63
CA GLU A 16 12.56 -9.38 -13.67
C GLU A 16 11.96 -8.35 -12.72
N VAL A 17 11.40 -7.27 -13.27
CA VAL A 17 10.63 -6.31 -12.51
C VAL A 17 9.62 -7.22 -11.86
N SER A 18 9.74 -7.40 -10.55
CA SER A 18 8.88 -8.31 -9.82
C SER A 18 7.48 -7.80 -10.10
N THR A 19 6.82 -8.46 -11.05
CA THR A 19 5.41 -8.34 -11.26
C THR A 19 4.89 -8.92 -9.97
N LEU A 20 4.71 -8.06 -8.96
CA LEU A 20 3.68 -8.22 -7.97
C LEU A 20 2.46 -8.45 -8.81
N SER A 21 2.23 -9.74 -9.09
CA SER A 21 1.01 -10.23 -9.68
C SER A 21 -0.09 -9.46 -9.01
N THR A 22 -1.01 -8.95 -9.82
CA THR A 22 -2.17 -8.11 -9.54
C THR A 22 -3.12 -8.67 -8.46
N SER A 23 -2.63 -9.47 -7.52
CA SER A 23 -3.14 -9.65 -6.17
C SER A 23 -3.13 -8.30 -5.46
N ASP A 24 -4.28 -7.64 -5.54
CA ASP A 24 -4.79 -6.53 -4.73
C ASP A 24 -3.78 -5.82 -3.78
N ALA A 25 -2.76 -5.16 -4.32
CA ALA A 25 -1.80 -4.38 -3.53
C ALA A 25 -2.46 -3.31 -2.64
N LEU A 26 -3.58 -2.73 -3.10
CA LEU A 26 -4.40 -1.83 -2.29
C LEU A 26 -4.99 -2.54 -1.06
N LEU A 27 -5.50 -3.78 -1.24
CA LEU A 27 -6.06 -4.55 -0.15
C LEU A 27 -4.99 -4.93 0.86
N ASP A 28 -3.81 -5.31 0.38
CA ASP A 28 -2.65 -5.61 1.23
C ASP A 28 -2.24 -4.38 2.06
N ALA A 29 -2.18 -3.20 1.45
CA ALA A 29 -1.90 -1.96 2.15
C ALA A 29 -2.96 -1.63 3.21
N ILE A 30 -4.25 -1.81 2.90
CA ILE A 30 -5.35 -1.63 3.85
C ILE A 30 -5.25 -2.63 5.01
N HIS A 31 -4.88 -3.89 4.74
CA HIS A 31 -4.67 -4.91 5.77
C HIS A 31 -3.48 -4.59 6.65
N ALA A 32 -2.35 -4.17 6.07
CA ALA A 32 -1.17 -3.75 6.82
C ALA A 32 -1.48 -2.56 7.73
N TYR A 33 -2.17 -1.53 7.23
CA TYR A 33 -2.61 -0.39 8.04
C TYR A 33 -3.49 -0.82 9.21
N ARG A 34 -4.53 -1.61 8.95
CA ARG A 34 -5.45 -2.06 10.00
C ARG A 34 -4.78 -2.95 11.04
N SER A 35 -3.88 -3.83 10.59
CA SER A 35 -3.11 -4.69 11.49
C SER A 35 -2.15 -3.87 12.35
N GLY A 36 -1.43 -2.92 11.76
CA GLY A 36 -0.52 -2.04 12.50
C GLY A 36 -1.26 -1.15 13.48
N LEU A 37 -2.43 -0.64 13.11
CA LEU A 37 -3.24 0.20 14.01
C LEU A 37 -3.79 -0.62 15.18
N ALA A 38 -4.24 -1.85 14.93
CA ALA A 38 -4.67 -2.75 15.99
C ALA A 38 -3.52 -3.09 16.95
N ASP A 39 -2.33 -3.37 16.41
CA ASP A 39 -1.12 -3.61 17.20
C ASP A 39 -0.73 -2.39 18.04
N PHE A 40 -0.78 -1.19 17.46
CA PHE A 40 -0.56 0.05 18.21
C PHE A 40 -1.56 0.22 19.35
N ILE A 41 -2.86 0.03 19.10
CA ILE A 41 -3.90 0.17 20.12
C ILE A 41 -3.69 -0.82 21.29
N GLU A 42 -3.16 -2.01 21.01
CA GLU A 42 -2.93 -3.05 22.02
C GLU A 42 -1.60 -2.88 22.76
N ASN A 43 -0.54 -2.47 22.06
CA ASN A 43 0.84 -2.61 22.53
C ASN A 43 1.60 -1.27 22.64
N ALA A 44 1.00 -0.13 22.32
CA ALA A 44 1.68 1.15 22.41
C ALA A 44 2.15 1.44 23.86
N PRO A 45 3.40 1.89 24.04
CA PRO A 45 3.90 2.40 25.31
C PRO A 45 3.02 3.54 25.86
N GLU A 46 3.00 3.73 27.18
CA GLU A 46 2.28 4.85 27.81
C GLU A 46 2.97 6.20 27.61
N ASP A 47 4.29 6.18 27.37
CA ASP A 47 5.06 7.40 27.12
C ASP A 47 4.81 7.91 25.68
N ASP A 48 4.51 9.20 25.56
CA ASP A 48 4.09 9.81 24.29
C ASP A 48 5.19 9.73 23.20
N ASP A 49 6.47 9.90 23.57
CA ASP A 49 7.59 9.86 22.62
C ASP A 49 7.83 8.42 22.14
N GLU A 50 7.77 7.46 23.07
CA GLU A 50 7.88 6.03 22.75
C GLU A 50 6.68 5.52 21.95
N ALA A 51 5.47 5.99 22.27
CA ALA A 51 4.25 5.70 21.50
C ALA A 51 4.38 6.24 20.07
N ASN A 52 4.85 7.47 19.88
CA ASN A 52 5.03 8.03 18.55
C ASN A 52 6.06 7.22 17.72
N ALA A 53 7.18 6.83 18.34
CA ALA A 53 8.15 5.93 17.69
C ALA A 53 7.54 4.55 17.37
N TYR A 54 6.66 4.02 18.23
CA TYR A 54 5.94 2.78 17.98
C TYR A 54 4.97 2.90 16.80
N ALA A 55 4.23 4.00 16.70
CA ALA A 55 3.35 4.31 15.57
C ALA A 55 4.12 4.30 14.23
N ASP A 56 5.31 4.91 14.21
CA ASP A 56 6.19 4.96 13.03
C ASP A 56 6.58 3.57 12.51
N THR A 57 6.77 2.61 13.42
CA THR A 57 7.12 1.22 13.07
C THR A 57 5.93 0.32 12.74
N THR A 58 4.71 0.73 13.09
CA THR A 58 3.50 -0.10 12.97
C THR A 58 2.59 0.35 11.83
N TYR A 59 1.84 1.44 12.01
CA TYR A 59 0.78 1.85 11.08
C TYR A 59 1.11 3.09 10.24
N CYS A 60 2.07 3.94 10.64
CA CYS A 60 2.39 5.17 9.89
C CYS A 60 2.87 4.87 8.46
N GLY A 61 3.74 3.88 8.28
CA GLY A 61 4.22 3.50 6.94
C GLY A 61 3.09 3.11 5.98
N PRO A 62 2.23 2.13 6.35
CA PRO A 62 1.03 1.80 5.58
C PRO A 62 0.06 2.97 5.39
N MET A 63 -0.11 3.83 6.40
CA MET A 63 -0.96 5.02 6.31
C MET A 63 -0.47 5.98 5.23
N LEU A 64 0.82 6.33 5.23
CA LEU A 64 1.43 7.21 4.23
C LEU A 64 1.32 6.64 2.81
N LEU A 65 1.46 5.32 2.67
CA LEU A 65 1.25 4.64 1.38
C LEU A 65 -0.19 4.81 0.88
N LEU A 66 -1.18 4.68 1.77
CA LEU A 66 -2.60 4.83 1.43
C LEU A 66 -2.99 6.29 1.17
N GLU A 67 -2.42 7.25 1.89
CA GLU A 67 -2.61 8.68 1.63
C GLU A 67 -2.07 9.09 0.24
N GLY A 68 -0.94 8.50 -0.17
CA GLY A 68 -0.36 8.69 -1.49
C GLY A 68 -1.00 7.86 -2.62
N TRP A 69 -2.03 7.07 -2.32
CA TRP A 69 -2.57 6.10 -3.29
C TRP A 69 -3.33 6.79 -4.43
N SER A 70 -2.92 6.52 -5.67
CA SER A 70 -3.50 7.14 -6.88
C SER A 70 -4.06 6.14 -7.89
N ALA A 71 -3.77 4.85 -7.73
CA ALA A 71 -4.22 3.82 -8.64
C ALA A 71 -5.68 3.37 -8.32
N PRO A 72 -6.46 2.95 -9.33
CA PRO A 72 -7.77 2.35 -9.07
C PRO A 72 -7.62 1.02 -8.31
N ALA A 73 -8.66 0.63 -7.57
CA ALA A 73 -8.75 -0.68 -6.98
C ALA A 73 -8.83 -1.77 -8.07
N ALA A 74 -8.11 -2.87 -7.89
CA ALA A 74 -8.02 -3.94 -8.91
C ALA A 74 -9.18 -4.95 -8.83
N SER A 75 -9.93 -4.95 -7.72
CA SER A 75 -11.02 -5.90 -7.49
C SER A 75 -12.17 -5.27 -6.71
N ARG A 76 -13.33 -5.95 -6.74
CA ARG A 76 -14.46 -5.59 -5.88
C ARG A 76 -14.08 -5.64 -4.39
N GLY A 77 -13.19 -6.56 -4.02
CA GLY A 77 -12.71 -6.73 -2.66
C GLY A 77 -11.93 -5.51 -2.18
N SER A 78 -10.94 -5.08 -2.97
CA SER A 78 -10.14 -3.88 -2.68
C SER A 78 -10.98 -2.60 -2.73
N ALA A 79 -11.89 -2.47 -3.69
CA ALA A 79 -12.80 -1.31 -3.76
C ALA A 79 -13.71 -1.20 -2.53
N LEU A 80 -14.32 -2.31 -2.09
CA LEU A 80 -15.16 -2.32 -0.89
C LEU A 80 -14.34 -2.06 0.38
N ALA A 81 -13.12 -2.62 0.47
CA ALA A 81 -12.23 -2.36 1.60
C ALA A 81 -11.84 -0.89 1.68
N ALA A 82 -11.52 -0.26 0.56
CA ALA A 82 -11.21 1.16 0.46
C ALA A 82 -12.39 2.03 0.94
N LEU A 83 -13.62 1.74 0.47
CA LEU A 83 -14.81 2.48 0.93
C LEU A 83 -15.04 2.34 2.44
N LYS A 84 -14.87 1.15 3.00
CA LYS A 84 -14.99 0.95 4.46
C LYS A 84 -13.94 1.77 5.21
N LEU A 85 -12.69 1.73 4.75
CA LEU A 85 -11.62 2.53 5.35
C LEU A 85 -11.90 4.03 5.26
N ALA A 86 -12.42 4.53 4.15
CA ALA A 86 -12.80 5.93 4.00
C ALA A 86 -13.89 6.35 5.00
N CYS A 87 -14.89 5.50 5.25
CA CYS A 87 -15.90 5.73 6.27
C CYS A 87 -15.30 5.77 7.68
N ASP A 88 -14.44 4.81 8.01
CA ASP A 88 -13.77 4.73 9.30
C ASP A 88 -12.91 5.98 9.55
N ALA A 89 -12.11 6.38 8.55
CA ALA A 89 -11.25 7.56 8.61
C ALA A 89 -12.06 8.86 8.75
N HIS A 90 -13.16 9.00 8.00
CA HIS A 90 -14.05 10.15 8.11
C HIS A 90 -14.65 10.28 9.51
N ALA A 91 -15.09 9.16 10.11
CA ALA A 91 -15.64 9.14 11.47
C ALA A 91 -14.58 9.48 12.53
N ALA A 92 -13.33 9.05 12.33
CA ALA A 92 -12.20 9.37 13.20
C ALA A 92 -11.67 10.81 13.02
N GLY A 93 -12.09 11.52 11.97
CA GLY A 93 -11.58 12.86 11.64
C GLY A 93 -10.27 12.85 10.86
N ASP A 94 -9.76 11.66 10.49
CA ASP A 94 -8.60 11.51 9.62
C ASP A 94 -9.04 11.75 8.16
N ARG A 95 -8.67 12.91 7.63
CA ARG A 95 -9.05 13.33 6.28
C ARG A 95 -8.05 12.87 5.21
N GLY A 96 -6.86 12.42 5.59
CA GLY A 96 -5.79 12.04 4.66
C GLY A 96 -6.17 10.82 3.83
N LEU A 97 -6.83 9.85 4.46
CA LEU A 97 -7.21 8.59 3.81
C LEU A 97 -8.52 8.66 3.01
N VAL A 98 -9.42 9.60 3.34
CA VAL A 98 -10.79 9.62 2.79
C VAL A 98 -10.78 9.80 1.27
N GLY A 99 -10.07 10.81 0.76
CA GLY A 99 -10.03 11.13 -0.66
C GLY A 99 -9.43 10.01 -1.53
N PRO A 100 -8.19 9.58 -1.25
CA PRO A 100 -7.53 8.50 -1.99
C PRO A 100 -8.34 7.21 -2.04
N MET A 101 -8.94 6.80 -0.92
CA MET A 101 -9.72 5.56 -0.85
C MET A 101 -11.03 5.63 -1.65
N ILE A 102 -11.71 6.78 -1.63
CA ILE A 102 -12.89 7.01 -2.47
C ILE A 102 -12.50 6.95 -3.96
N LEU A 103 -11.42 7.63 -4.36
CA LEU A 103 -10.95 7.65 -5.74
C LEU A 103 -10.54 6.25 -6.23
N ALA A 104 -9.83 5.48 -5.40
CA ALA A 104 -9.46 4.11 -5.73
C ALA A 104 -10.69 3.23 -5.98
N ALA A 105 -11.71 3.33 -5.12
CA ALA A 105 -12.96 2.59 -5.29
C ALA A 105 -13.75 3.06 -6.53
N LEU A 106 -13.84 4.37 -6.76
CA LEU A 106 -14.50 4.93 -7.94
C LEU A 106 -13.86 4.44 -9.23
N GLY A 107 -12.53 4.44 -9.31
CA GLY A 107 -11.82 3.96 -10.49
C GLY A 107 -12.13 2.50 -10.83
N TYR A 108 -12.39 1.65 -9.83
CA TYR A 108 -12.87 0.28 -10.07
C TYR A 108 -14.30 0.27 -10.65
N PHE A 109 -15.22 1.05 -10.08
CA PHE A 109 -16.62 1.06 -10.51
C PHE A 109 -16.87 1.76 -11.85
N GLU A 110 -16.06 2.75 -12.20
CA GLU A 110 -16.08 3.44 -13.50
C GLU A 110 -15.48 2.57 -14.62
N GLY A 111 -14.91 1.42 -14.28
CA GLY A 111 -14.37 0.47 -15.24
C GLY A 111 -12.97 0.82 -15.71
N GLY A 112 -12.13 1.39 -14.83
CA GLY A 112 -10.71 1.62 -15.05
C GLY A 112 -10.01 0.35 -15.54
N ARG A 113 -9.96 0.21 -16.86
CA ARG A 113 -9.29 -0.82 -17.65
C ARG A 113 -8.60 -0.12 -18.82
#